data_AF-A0A524CT80-F1
#
_entry.id   AF-A0A524CT80-F1
#
_cell.length_a   1.000
_cell.length_b   1.000
_cell.length_c   1.000
_cell.angle_alpha   90.00
_cell.angle_beta   90.00
_cell.angle_gamma   90.00
#
_symmetry.space_group_name_H-M   'P 1'
#
loop_
_entity.id
_entity.type
_entity.pdbx_description
1 polymer ?
#
loop_
_entity_poly.entity_id
_entity_poly.type
_entity_poly.pdbx_seq_one_letter_code
_entity_poly.pdbx_strand_id
1 'polypeptide(L)'
;MLVPKQTGEITAELTLDRAIVWEPEHGSALYAEGYYGQPVGIRKPKSPEFDKPLELSLLECAYLVRKNRICVHDPVADKMLTEGNLIQIGLEQDSEFKDRFLVYTQLRERGYVIRPGLKFGTDFAVYEKGPGIDHAPFLVHVIPQRRGVAPLDIVRAGRLATSVRKKFIIATVKESGDIAYYSFVWHRP
;
A
#
# COMPACT_ATOMS: atom_id res chain seq x y z
N MET A 1 25.63 -2.28 3.31
CA MET A 1 25.33 -3.72 3.24
C MET A 1 24.79 -3.99 1.86
N LEU A 2 25.52 -4.76 1.04
CA LEU A 2 25.15 -5.06 -0.34
C LEU A 2 24.00 -6.07 -0.30
N VAL A 3 22.81 -5.66 -0.76
CA VAL A 3 21.69 -6.58 -1.00
C VAL A 3 22.12 -7.54 -2.11
N PRO A 4 21.98 -8.87 -1.96
CA PRO A 4 22.33 -9.80 -3.02
C PRO A 4 21.50 -9.50 -4.26
N LYS A 5 22.14 -9.41 -5.43
CA LYS A 5 21.45 -9.48 -6.73
C LYS A 5 20.82 -10.87 -6.84
N GLN A 6 19.49 -10.98 -6.70
CA GLN A 6 18.77 -12.14 -7.21
C GLN A 6 18.48 -11.91 -8.70
N THR A 7 18.88 -12.91 -9.48
CA THR A 7 18.91 -12.93 -10.96
C THR A 7 17.80 -13.87 -11.47
N GLY A 8 16.58 -13.65 -10.99
CA GLY A 8 15.37 -14.36 -11.41
C GLY A 8 14.19 -13.37 -11.42
N GLU A 9 13.34 -13.46 -12.42
CA GLU A 9 12.13 -12.64 -12.52
C GLU A 9 11.12 -13.13 -11.47
N ILE A 10 10.68 -12.25 -10.56
CA ILE A 10 9.72 -12.61 -9.52
C ILE A 10 8.32 -12.63 -10.14
N THR A 11 7.68 -13.80 -10.13
CA THR A 11 6.31 -13.95 -10.64
C THR A 11 5.33 -14.07 -9.47
N ALA A 12 4.26 -13.30 -9.53
CA ALA A 12 3.08 -13.43 -8.69
C ALA A 12 1.91 -13.97 -9.52
N GLU A 13 1.09 -14.83 -8.92
CA GLU A 13 -0.11 -15.36 -9.56
C GLU A 13 -1.34 -14.60 -9.05
N LEU A 14 -2.12 -14.04 -9.97
CA LEU A 14 -3.36 -13.34 -9.66
C LEU A 14 -4.39 -14.36 -9.13
N THR A 15 -5.01 -13.97 -8.02
CA THR A 15 -6.23 -14.57 -7.48
C THR A 15 -7.35 -13.51 -7.55
N LEU A 16 -8.44 -13.65 -6.81
CA LEU A 16 -9.60 -12.75 -6.90
C LEU A 16 -9.24 -11.25 -6.80
N ASP A 17 -8.74 -10.79 -5.65
CA ASP A 17 -8.47 -9.37 -5.35
C ASP A 17 -6.98 -9.11 -4.99
N ARG A 18 -6.13 -10.13 -5.17
CA ARG A 18 -4.74 -10.19 -4.67
C ARG A 18 -3.89 -11.04 -5.60
N ALA A 19 -2.57 -10.90 -5.51
CA ALA A 19 -1.65 -11.82 -6.15
C ALA A 19 -0.75 -12.52 -5.12
N ILE A 20 -0.39 -13.77 -5.37
CA ILE A 20 0.45 -14.57 -4.48
C ILE A 20 1.81 -14.81 -5.13
N VAL A 21 2.88 -14.44 -4.43
CA VAL A 21 4.24 -14.88 -4.74
C VAL A 21 4.47 -16.19 -3.98
N TRP A 22 4.43 -17.30 -4.70
CA TRP A 22 4.48 -18.64 -4.12
C TRP A 22 5.85 -18.99 -3.53
N GLU A 23 6.92 -18.56 -4.19
CA GLU A 23 8.31 -18.80 -3.77
C GLU A 23 8.68 -17.93 -2.56
N PRO A 24 8.89 -18.51 -1.36
CA PRO A 24 9.17 -17.73 -0.14
C PRO A 24 10.44 -16.88 -0.22
N GLU A 25 11.46 -17.30 -0.98
CA GLU A 25 12.68 -16.50 -1.17
C GLU A 25 12.39 -15.18 -1.89
N HIS A 26 11.60 -15.23 -2.96
CA HIS A 26 11.16 -14.03 -3.69
C HIS A 26 10.26 -13.14 -2.82
N GLY A 27 9.35 -13.74 -2.07
CA GLY A 27 8.52 -13.02 -1.10
C GLY A 27 9.36 -12.30 -0.04
N SER A 28 10.34 -13.00 0.54
CA SER A 28 11.25 -12.45 1.53
C SER A 28 12.09 -11.29 0.96
N ALA A 29 12.54 -11.41 -0.29
CA ALA A 29 13.28 -10.34 -0.97
C ALA A 29 12.44 -9.06 -1.13
N LEU A 30 11.19 -9.18 -1.60
CA LEU A 30 10.27 -8.04 -1.71
C LEU A 30 9.97 -7.42 -0.34
N TYR A 31 9.75 -8.25 0.68
CA TYR A 31 9.49 -7.75 2.02
C TYR A 31 10.70 -7.03 2.62
N ALA A 32 11.92 -7.55 2.40
CA ALA A 32 13.17 -6.93 2.85
C ALA A 32 13.46 -5.59 2.17
N GLU A 33 13.10 -5.44 0.89
CA GLU A 33 13.35 -4.22 0.11
C GLU A 33 12.48 -3.04 0.56
N GLY A 34 11.22 -3.29 0.92
CA GLY A 34 10.29 -2.20 1.20
C GLY A 34 9.04 -2.56 2.00
N TYR A 35 9.04 -3.69 2.71
CA TYR A 35 7.86 -4.23 3.39
C TYR A 35 6.67 -4.33 2.43
N TYR A 36 6.87 -4.85 1.22
CA TYR A 36 5.78 -5.17 0.30
C TYR A 36 5.09 -6.46 0.75
N GLY A 37 3.76 -6.50 0.63
CA GLY A 37 2.93 -7.68 0.84
C GLY A 37 2.83 -8.13 2.29
N GLN A 38 2.11 -9.21 2.52
CA GLN A 38 1.94 -9.83 3.83
C GLN A 38 2.20 -11.33 3.70
N PRO A 39 3.15 -11.91 4.46
CA PRO A 39 3.36 -13.35 4.39
C PRO A 39 2.13 -14.10 4.91
N VAL A 40 1.68 -15.09 4.17
CA VAL A 40 0.43 -15.81 4.44
C VAL A 40 0.49 -16.45 5.83
N GLY A 41 -0.51 -16.17 6.66
CA GLY A 41 -0.61 -16.69 8.03
C GLY A 41 0.27 -15.99 9.08
N ILE A 42 1.21 -15.13 8.67
CA ILE A 42 2.10 -14.42 9.60
C ILE A 42 1.65 -12.97 9.74
N ARG A 43 0.96 -12.60 10.83
CA ARG A 43 0.42 -11.23 11.01
C ARG A 43 1.49 -10.14 11.20
N LYS A 44 2.62 -10.49 11.80
CA LYS A 44 3.74 -9.56 12.10
C LYS A 44 5.06 -10.33 11.97
N PRO A 45 5.67 -10.35 10.76
CA PRO A 45 6.98 -10.96 10.57
C PRO A 45 8.01 -10.31 11.51
N LYS A 46 8.74 -11.13 12.26
CA LYS A 46 9.85 -10.67 13.14
C LYS A 46 11.15 -10.48 12.37
N SER A 47 11.28 -11.17 11.24
CA SER A 47 12.40 -11.13 10.31
C SER A 47 11.86 -10.84 8.91
N PRO A 48 12.66 -10.24 8.01
CA PRO A 48 12.35 -10.17 6.59
C PRO A 48 12.33 -11.53 5.90
N GLU A 49 13.00 -12.53 6.48
CA GLU A 49 13.03 -13.90 5.97
C GLU A 49 11.91 -14.74 6.57
N PHE A 50 11.16 -15.43 5.71
CA PHE A 50 10.07 -16.32 6.09
C PHE A 50 9.89 -17.46 5.07
N ASP A 51 9.30 -18.55 5.50
CA ASP A 51 9.08 -19.79 4.73
C ASP A 51 7.65 -19.90 4.16
N LYS A 52 6.97 -18.75 3.99
CA LYS A 52 5.58 -18.65 3.54
C LYS A 52 5.45 -17.85 2.24
N PRO A 53 4.46 -18.17 1.40
CA PRO A 53 4.10 -17.31 0.27
C PRO A 53 3.80 -15.88 0.72
N LEU A 54 4.09 -14.92 -0.15
CA LEU A 54 3.79 -13.51 0.08
C LEU A 54 2.53 -13.11 -0.67
N GLU A 55 1.56 -12.56 0.04
CA GLU A 55 0.35 -11.98 -0.55
C GLU A 55 0.57 -10.49 -0.85
N LEU A 56 0.27 -10.07 -2.08
CA LEU A 56 0.33 -8.69 -2.54
C LEU A 56 -1.08 -8.17 -2.85
N SER A 57 -1.38 -6.95 -2.41
CA SER A 57 -2.58 -6.23 -2.84
C SER A 57 -2.48 -5.79 -4.32
N LEU A 58 -3.60 -5.51 -4.98
CA LEU A 58 -3.60 -4.96 -6.34
C LEU A 58 -2.81 -3.64 -6.46
N LEU A 59 -2.83 -2.79 -5.41
CA LEU A 59 -2.03 -1.55 -5.36
C LEU A 59 -0.53 -1.85 -5.39
N GLU A 60 -0.09 -2.82 -4.59
CA GLU A 60 1.30 -3.26 -4.56
C GLU A 60 1.70 -3.91 -5.88
N CYS A 61 0.84 -4.74 -6.46
CA CYS A 61 1.06 -5.38 -7.75
C CYS A 61 1.27 -4.34 -8.85
N ALA A 62 0.34 -3.40 -9.00
CA ALA A 62 0.42 -2.36 -10.01
C ALA A 62 1.71 -1.53 -9.86
N TYR A 63 2.09 -1.20 -8.62
CA TYR A 63 3.32 -0.46 -8.36
C TYR A 63 4.59 -1.28 -8.68
N LEU A 64 4.64 -2.55 -8.26
CA LEU A 64 5.82 -3.39 -8.48
C LEU A 64 5.99 -3.77 -9.95
N VAL A 65 4.89 -3.98 -10.69
CA VAL A 65 4.91 -4.13 -12.15
C VAL A 65 5.41 -2.86 -12.82
N ARG A 66 4.91 -1.67 -12.42
CA ARG A 66 5.42 -0.38 -12.92
C ARG A 66 6.92 -0.22 -12.72
N LYS A 67 7.46 -0.72 -11.60
CA LYS A 67 8.89 -0.67 -11.27
C LYS A 67 9.70 -1.84 -11.87
N ASN A 68 9.09 -2.70 -12.70
CA ASN A 68 9.69 -3.91 -13.26
C ASN A 68 10.35 -4.79 -12.19
N ARG A 69 9.71 -4.90 -11.02
CA ARG A 69 10.18 -5.74 -9.91
C ARG A 69 9.52 -7.11 -9.88
N ILE A 70 8.30 -7.22 -10.42
CA ILE A 70 7.56 -8.47 -10.53
C ILE A 70 6.82 -8.54 -11.88
N CYS A 71 6.48 -9.75 -12.28
CA CYS A 71 5.42 -10.04 -13.25
C CYS A 71 4.19 -10.58 -12.51
N VAL A 72 2.99 -10.29 -13.03
CA VAL A 72 1.75 -10.86 -12.49
C VAL A 72 1.08 -11.69 -13.58
N HIS A 73 0.87 -12.97 -13.34
CA HIS A 73 0.17 -13.88 -14.25
C HIS A 73 -1.28 -14.07 -13.81
N ASP A 74 -2.22 -13.97 -14.75
CA ASP A 74 -3.62 -14.36 -14.55
C ASP A 74 -3.80 -15.81 -15.02
N PRO A 75 -4.00 -16.79 -14.12
CA PRO A 75 -4.13 -18.19 -14.49
C PRO A 75 -5.44 -18.51 -15.22
N VAL A 76 -6.47 -17.65 -15.11
CA VAL A 76 -7.78 -17.87 -15.77
C VAL A 76 -7.71 -17.41 -17.22
N ALA A 77 -7.15 -16.23 -17.46
CA ALA A 77 -6.98 -15.67 -18.81
C ALA A 77 -5.67 -16.11 -19.49
N ASP A 78 -4.82 -16.84 -18.77
CA ASP A 78 -3.48 -17.27 -19.16
C ASP A 78 -2.62 -16.16 -19.79
N LYS A 79 -2.50 -15.04 -19.06
CA LYS A 79 -1.78 -13.85 -19.56
C LYS A 79 -1.02 -13.12 -18.47
N MET A 80 0.05 -12.44 -18.86
CA MET A 80 0.73 -11.49 -17.98
C MET A 80 -0.04 -10.16 -17.94
N LEU A 81 -0.27 -9.64 -16.74
CA LEU A 81 -1.01 -8.42 -16.50
C LEU A 81 -0.08 -7.21 -16.49
N THR A 82 -0.48 -6.20 -17.24
CA THR A 82 0.14 -4.88 -17.18
C THR A 82 -0.35 -4.09 -15.96
N GLU A 83 0.36 -3.01 -15.61
CA GLU A 83 -0.11 -2.04 -14.62
C GLU A 83 -1.54 -1.57 -14.92
N GLY A 84 -1.85 -1.28 -16.20
CA GLY A 84 -3.18 -0.85 -16.62
C GLY A 84 -4.25 -1.91 -16.36
N ASN A 85 -3.94 -3.20 -16.57
CA ASN A 85 -4.87 -4.28 -16.25
C ASN A 85 -5.13 -4.38 -14.74
N LEU A 86 -4.09 -4.27 -13.91
CA LEU A 86 -4.22 -4.32 -12.45
C LEU A 86 -5.03 -3.13 -11.89
N ILE A 87 -4.82 -1.94 -12.45
CA ILE A 87 -5.64 -0.76 -12.11
C ILE A 87 -7.10 -0.98 -12.50
N GLN A 88 -7.35 -1.57 -13.68
CA GLN A 88 -8.71 -1.83 -14.14
C GLN A 88 -9.44 -2.82 -13.24
N ILE A 89 -8.79 -3.93 -12.84
CA ILE A 89 -9.35 -4.89 -11.88
C ILE A 89 -9.67 -4.19 -10.55
N GLY A 90 -8.78 -3.32 -10.08
CA GLY A 90 -9.02 -2.54 -8.86
C GLY A 90 -10.20 -1.57 -8.98
N LEU A 91 -10.37 -0.93 -10.14
CA LEU A 91 -11.47 0.00 -10.42
C LEU A 91 -12.84 -0.69 -10.49
N GLU A 92 -12.90 -1.94 -10.91
CA GLU A 92 -14.13 -2.74 -10.91
C GLU A 92 -14.64 -3.02 -9.49
N GLN A 93 -13.76 -3.00 -8.50
CA GLN A 93 -14.09 -3.24 -7.09
C GLN A 93 -14.28 -1.94 -6.29
N ASP A 94 -13.55 -0.88 -6.66
CA ASP A 94 -13.54 0.37 -5.93
C ASP A 94 -13.25 1.57 -6.87
N SER A 95 -14.24 2.46 -7.00
CA SER A 95 -14.16 3.64 -7.86
C SER A 95 -13.10 4.67 -7.43
N GLU A 96 -12.56 4.56 -6.20
CA GLU A 96 -11.48 5.38 -5.66
C GLU A 96 -10.10 4.68 -5.74
N PHE A 97 -10.02 3.49 -6.35
CA PHE A 97 -8.77 2.73 -6.49
C PHE A 97 -7.66 3.54 -7.16
N LYS A 98 -7.98 4.25 -8.25
CA LYS A 98 -6.99 5.07 -8.98
C LYS A 98 -6.41 6.19 -8.12
N ASP A 99 -7.23 6.86 -7.32
CA ASP A 99 -6.76 7.92 -6.41
C ASP A 99 -5.85 7.34 -5.32
N ARG A 100 -6.22 6.20 -4.75
CA ARG A 100 -5.37 5.48 -3.78
C ARG A 100 -4.06 5.03 -4.41
N PHE A 101 -4.07 4.60 -5.67
CA PHE A 101 -2.87 4.21 -6.40
C PHE A 101 -1.93 5.39 -6.67
N LEU A 102 -2.46 6.56 -7.01
CA LEU A 102 -1.66 7.79 -7.16
C LEU A 102 -0.99 8.17 -5.84
N VAL A 103 -1.74 8.18 -4.73
CA VAL A 103 -1.20 8.47 -3.40
C VAL A 103 -0.17 7.43 -2.97
N TYR A 104 -0.47 6.14 -3.16
CA TYR A 104 0.45 5.04 -2.87
C TYR A 104 1.76 5.19 -3.63
N THR A 105 1.69 5.43 -4.94
CA THR A 105 2.88 5.61 -5.78
C THR A 105 3.72 6.79 -5.30
N GLN A 106 3.12 7.96 -5.12
CA GLN A 106 3.87 9.17 -4.75
C GLN A 106 4.58 9.00 -3.41
N LEU A 107 3.91 8.38 -2.43
CA LEU A 107 4.50 8.12 -1.12
C LEU A 107 5.63 7.08 -1.21
N ARG A 108 5.49 6.01 -2.01
CA ARG A 108 6.57 5.05 -2.25
C ARG A 108 7.78 5.70 -2.93
N GLU A 109 7.54 6.56 -3.92
CA GLU A 109 8.61 7.27 -4.65
C GLU A 109 9.35 8.28 -3.76
N ARG A 110 8.69 8.79 -2.72
CA ARG A 110 9.32 9.61 -1.66
C ARG A 110 10.08 8.78 -0.62
N GLY A 111 10.15 7.47 -0.79
CA GLY A 111 10.91 6.56 0.09
C GLY A 111 10.15 6.10 1.33
N TYR A 112 8.85 6.38 1.44
CA TYR A 112 8.06 5.89 2.58
C TYR A 112 7.71 4.41 2.44
N VAL A 113 7.63 3.72 3.57
CA VAL A 113 7.07 2.38 3.68
C VAL A 113 5.57 2.49 3.91
N ILE A 114 4.78 1.81 3.08
CA ILE A 114 3.32 1.89 3.13
C ILE A 114 2.75 0.52 3.48
N ARG A 115 1.87 0.47 4.49
CA ARG A 115 1.14 -0.72 4.91
C ARG A 115 -0.37 -0.45 4.93
N PRO A 116 -1.23 -1.49 4.89
CA PRO A 116 -2.67 -1.30 5.03
C PRO A 116 -3.04 -0.55 6.32
N GLY A 117 -3.85 0.50 6.18
CA GLY A 117 -4.32 1.34 7.27
C GLY A 117 -5.58 0.81 7.99
N LEU A 118 -6.09 -0.38 7.61
CA LEU A 118 -7.36 -0.94 8.08
C LEU A 118 -7.47 -0.99 9.61
N LYS A 119 -6.37 -1.32 10.31
CA LYS A 119 -6.30 -1.35 11.79
C LYS A 119 -6.60 0.01 12.44
N PHE A 120 -6.47 1.09 11.67
CA PHE A 120 -6.71 2.46 12.09
C PHE A 120 -7.88 3.10 11.33
N GLY A 121 -8.66 2.34 10.55
CA GLY A 121 -9.78 2.90 9.77
C GLY A 121 -9.34 3.93 8.73
N THR A 122 -8.17 3.72 8.13
CA THR A 122 -7.57 4.55 7.06
C THR A 122 -7.12 3.69 5.91
N ASP A 123 -6.82 4.28 4.76
CA ASP A 123 -6.27 3.53 3.62
C ASP A 123 -4.87 3.03 3.92
N PHE A 124 -4.01 3.92 4.44
CA PHE A 124 -2.59 3.63 4.61
C PHE A 124 -2.08 3.99 6.01
N ALA A 125 -1.23 3.09 6.53
CA ALA A 125 -0.28 3.41 7.59
C ALA A 125 1.10 3.61 6.94
N VAL A 126 1.61 4.83 7.04
CA VAL A 126 2.83 5.28 6.36
C VAL A 126 3.96 5.44 7.37
N TYR A 127 5.11 4.87 7.06
CA TYR A 127 6.28 4.76 7.91
C TYR A 127 7.48 5.38 7.18
N GLU A 128 8.41 5.97 7.93
CA GLU A 128 9.66 6.50 7.38
C GLU A 128 10.67 5.39 7.14
N LYS A 129 10.77 4.43 8.08
CA LYS A 129 11.71 3.30 8.00
C LYS A 129 11.00 1.96 8.00
N GLY A 130 9.85 1.87 8.68
CA GLY A 130 9.02 0.67 8.67
C GLY A 130 8.44 0.28 10.02
N PRO A 131 7.56 -0.73 10.04
CA PRO A 131 6.93 -1.22 11.26
C PRO A 131 7.95 -1.76 12.27
N GLY A 132 7.86 -1.33 13.53
CA GLY A 132 8.75 -1.77 14.61
C GLY A 132 10.06 -0.99 14.73
N ILE A 133 10.41 -0.19 13.72
CA ILE A 133 11.52 0.76 13.77
C ILE A 133 11.01 2.15 14.14
N ASP A 134 9.95 2.61 13.47
CA ASP A 134 9.35 3.92 13.74
C ASP A 134 8.47 3.89 14.99
N HIS A 135 8.48 4.99 15.75
CA HIS A 135 7.65 5.14 16.94
C HIS A 135 6.15 5.09 16.65
N ALA A 136 5.72 5.65 15.52
CA ALA A 136 4.35 5.57 15.04
C ALA A 136 4.25 5.91 13.54
N PRO A 137 3.32 5.30 12.80
CA PRO A 137 3.03 5.71 11.43
C PRO A 137 2.25 7.02 11.36
N PHE A 138 2.37 7.71 10.23
CA PHE A 138 1.34 8.64 9.75
C PHE A 138 0.15 7.83 9.23
N LEU A 139 -1.06 8.26 9.56
CA LEU A 139 -2.28 7.62 9.06
C LEU A 139 -2.83 8.45 7.90
N VAL A 140 -2.83 7.89 6.70
CA VAL A 140 -3.27 8.58 5.49
C VAL A 140 -4.62 8.02 5.05
N HIS A 141 -5.61 8.91 4.95
CA HIS A 141 -6.90 8.63 4.33
C HIS A 141 -7.01 9.39 3.01
N VAL A 142 -7.36 8.69 1.94
CA VAL A 142 -7.47 9.24 0.59
C VAL A 142 -8.90 9.71 0.36
N ILE A 143 -9.08 10.98 0.02
CA ILE A 143 -10.39 11.56 -0.30
C ILE A 143 -10.25 12.31 -1.63
N PRO A 144 -10.78 11.78 -2.74
CA PRO A 144 -10.71 12.46 -4.02
C PRO A 144 -11.40 13.83 -4.00
N GLN A 145 -10.87 14.81 -4.74
CA GLN A 145 -11.45 16.16 -4.76
C GLN A 145 -12.92 16.16 -5.19
N ARG A 146 -13.26 15.33 -6.18
CA ARG A 146 -14.63 15.13 -6.69
C ARG A 146 -15.62 14.63 -5.64
N ARG A 147 -15.14 13.91 -4.63
CA ARG A 147 -15.98 13.39 -3.53
C ARG A 147 -16.23 14.47 -2.47
N GLY A 148 -15.25 15.34 -2.27
CA GLY A 148 -15.24 16.29 -1.17
C GLY A 148 -15.06 15.62 0.19
N VAL A 149 -14.81 16.45 1.21
CA VAL A 149 -14.71 16.01 2.61
C VAL A 149 -16.09 16.07 3.24
N ALA A 150 -16.58 14.94 3.73
CA ALA A 150 -17.83 14.88 4.47
C ALA A 150 -17.58 15.15 5.97
N PRO A 151 -18.59 15.63 6.73
CA PRO A 151 -18.47 15.81 8.17
C PRO A 151 -18.01 14.55 8.91
N LEU A 152 -18.44 13.37 8.45
CA LEU A 152 -18.02 12.09 9.02
C LEU A 152 -16.51 11.82 8.88
N ASP A 153 -15.87 12.32 7.83
CA ASP A 153 -14.42 12.18 7.65
C ASP A 153 -13.66 13.01 8.69
N ILE A 154 -14.16 14.20 9.02
CA ILE A 154 -13.59 15.06 10.07
C ILE A 154 -13.76 14.41 11.45
N VAL A 155 -14.93 13.83 11.73
CA VAL A 155 -15.17 13.10 12.98
C VAL A 155 -14.24 11.88 13.08
N ARG A 156 -14.06 11.12 11.99
CA ARG A 156 -13.11 10.00 11.92
C ARG A 156 -11.67 10.49 12.18
N ALA A 157 -11.26 11.57 11.52
CA ALA A 157 -9.96 12.20 11.71
C ALA A 157 -9.73 12.60 13.17
N GLY A 158 -10.70 13.28 13.79
CA GLY A 158 -10.64 13.67 15.20
C GLY A 158 -10.52 12.48 16.14
N ARG A 159 -11.32 11.43 15.93
CA ARG A 159 -11.26 10.20 16.75
C ARG A 159 -9.88 9.54 16.65
N LEU A 160 -9.32 9.45 15.46
CA LEU A 160 -8.03 8.80 15.23
C LEU A 160 -6.87 9.66 15.75
N ALA A 161 -6.91 10.97 15.53
CA ALA A 161 -5.89 11.88 16.04
C ALA A 161 -5.83 11.88 17.57
N THR A 162 -6.98 11.80 18.24
CA THR A 162 -7.07 11.84 19.71
C THR A 162 -6.83 10.49 20.38
N SER A 163 -7.40 9.40 19.87
CA SER A 163 -7.32 8.08 20.52
C SER A 163 -5.97 7.39 20.38
N VAL A 164 -5.30 7.52 19.22
CA VAL A 164 -4.01 6.84 18.98
C VAL A 164 -2.80 7.79 19.00
N ARG A 165 -3.02 9.11 19.20
CA ARG A 165 -1.99 10.17 19.20
C ARG A 165 -1.08 10.14 17.95
N LYS A 166 -1.59 9.65 16.83
CA LYS A 166 -0.88 9.57 15.55
C LYS A 166 -1.26 10.74 14.68
N LYS A 167 -0.34 11.18 13.84
CA LYS A 167 -0.59 12.21 12.83
C LYS A 167 -1.55 11.65 11.78
N PHE A 168 -2.77 12.19 11.74
CA PHE A 168 -3.77 11.87 10.73
C PHE A 168 -3.66 12.86 9.56
N ILE A 169 -3.63 12.33 8.35
CA ILE A 169 -3.42 13.06 7.11
C ILE A 169 -4.55 12.69 6.14
N ILE A 170 -5.20 13.71 5.58
CA ILE A 170 -6.06 13.54 4.41
C ILE A 170 -5.21 13.81 3.16
N ALA A 171 -5.17 12.85 2.24
CA ALA A 171 -4.58 13.02 0.93
C ALA A 171 -5.70 13.22 -0.09
N THR A 172 -5.73 14.38 -0.72
CA THR A 172 -6.72 14.73 -1.74
C THR A 172 -6.08 14.76 -3.11
N VAL A 173 -6.56 13.87 -3.99
CA VAL A 173 -6.19 13.85 -5.40
C VAL A 173 -7.07 14.87 -6.14
N LYS A 174 -6.42 15.87 -6.74
CA LYS A 174 -7.08 16.90 -7.55
C LYS A 174 -7.41 16.36 -8.93
N GLU A 175 -8.29 17.06 -9.66
CA GLU A 175 -8.59 16.72 -11.06
C GLU A 175 -7.37 16.81 -11.97
N SER A 176 -6.39 17.66 -11.64
CA SER A 176 -5.09 17.74 -12.33
C SER A 176 -4.19 16.51 -12.13
N GLY A 177 -4.52 15.64 -11.16
CA GLY A 177 -3.67 14.55 -10.69
C GLY A 177 -2.71 14.94 -9.55
N ASP A 178 -2.61 16.23 -9.22
CA ASP A 178 -1.81 16.68 -8.07
C ASP A 178 -2.40 16.20 -6.75
N ILE A 179 -1.53 15.94 -5.78
CA ILE A 179 -1.93 15.46 -4.45
C ILE A 179 -1.67 16.53 -3.41
N ALA A 180 -2.73 16.97 -2.73
CA ALA A 180 -2.64 17.84 -1.57
C ALA A 180 -2.74 17.02 -0.28
N TYR A 181 -1.87 17.28 0.70
CA TYR A 181 -1.87 16.60 2.00
C TYR A 181 -2.25 17.59 3.10
N TYR A 182 -3.24 17.24 3.91
CA TYR A 182 -3.71 18.05 5.04
C TYR A 182 -3.52 17.27 6.34
N SER A 183 -2.71 17.79 7.25
CA SER A 183 -2.54 17.23 8.60
C SER A 183 -3.47 17.91 9.59
N PHE A 184 -4.12 17.12 10.45
CA PHE A 184 -5.01 17.64 11.49
C PHE A 184 -4.34 17.51 12.86
N VAL A 185 -4.37 18.60 13.62
CA VAL A 185 -3.93 18.64 15.02
C VAL A 185 -5.12 19.06 15.86
N TRP A 186 -5.41 18.29 16.91
CA TRP A 186 -6.48 18.67 17.83
C TRP A 186 -6.06 19.90 18.63
N HIS A 187 -6.74 21.01 18.42
CA HIS A 187 -6.55 22.23 19.20
C HIS A 187 -7.54 22.25 20.37
N ARG A 188 -7.04 22.44 21.59
CA ARG A 188 -7.86 22.81 22.75
C ARG A 188 -7.71 24.33 22.92
N PRO A 189 -8.76 25.12 22.58
CA PRO A 189 -8.72 26.56 22.77
C PRO A 189 -8.58 26.94 24.24
#